data_AF-A0A401Y9Z6-F1
#
_entry.id   AF-A0A401Y9Z6-F1
#
_cell.length_a   1.000
_cell.length_b   1.000
_cell.length_c   1.000
_cell.angle_alpha   90.00
_cell.angle_beta   90.00
_cell.angle_gamma   90.00
#
_symmetry.space_group_name_H-M   'P 1'
#
loop_
_entity.id
_entity.type
_entity.pdbx_description
1 polymer ?
#
loop_
_entity_poly.entity_id
_entity_poly.type
_entity_poly.pdbx_seq_one_letter_code
_entity_poly.pdbx_strand_id
1 'polypeptide(L)'
;MTVTQASRIHDRRWVTQCALSRICGGCGQSLGRPIAFVGTPDEIGRNAFHAPPLHVACAESLLALPGADPDWQVVTTAGFEFVRPAKEDEDRRPTFRPNSLL
;
A
#
# COMPACT_ATOMS: atom_id res chain seq x y z
N MET A 1 10.72 -10.21 2.55
CA MET A 1 10.20 -9.22 3.52
C MET A 1 10.14 -9.88 4.90
N THR A 2 10.43 -9.19 6.01
CA THR A 2 10.36 -9.78 7.37
C THR A 2 9.06 -9.46 8.10
N VAL A 3 8.72 -10.17 9.17
CA VAL A 3 7.49 -9.92 9.98
C VAL A 3 7.47 -8.49 10.53
N THR A 4 8.59 -7.99 11.06
CA THR A 4 8.72 -6.60 11.54
C THR A 4 8.53 -5.56 10.43
N GLN A 5 8.84 -5.92 9.19
CA GLN A 5 8.62 -5.09 8.01
C GLN A 5 7.15 -5.10 7.60
N ALA A 6 6.49 -6.26 7.68
CA ALA A 6 5.06 -6.41 7.47
C ALA A 6 4.24 -5.60 8.49
N SER A 7 4.58 -5.62 9.78
CA SER A 7 3.84 -4.83 10.78
C SER A 7 3.87 -3.32 10.52
N ARG A 8 4.95 -2.82 9.91
CA ARG A 8 5.10 -1.39 9.61
C ARG A 8 4.18 -0.91 8.48
N ILE A 9 3.65 -1.79 7.65
CA ILE A 9 2.76 -1.38 6.55
C ILE A 9 1.42 -0.81 7.07
N HIS A 10 1.09 -1.05 8.34
CA HIS A 10 -0.07 -0.46 9.01
C HIS A 10 0.27 0.75 9.88
N ASP A 11 1.56 1.07 10.05
CA ASP A 11 1.98 2.25 10.81
C ASP A 11 1.78 3.53 9.99
N ARG A 12 0.92 4.43 10.49
CA ARG A 12 0.54 5.66 9.76
C ARG A 12 1.74 6.55 9.43
N ARG A 13 2.75 6.63 10.30
CA ARG A 13 3.94 7.47 10.06
C ARG A 13 4.77 6.89 8.94
N TRP A 14 5.02 5.59 8.96
CA TRP A 14 5.73 4.86 7.91
C TRP A 14 5.01 4.95 6.57
N VAL A 15 3.71 4.69 6.55
CA VAL A 15 2.88 4.77 5.35
C VAL A 15 2.96 6.17 4.71
N THR A 16 2.85 7.21 5.53
CA THR A 16 3.00 8.60 5.06
C THR A 16 4.41 8.85 4.51
N GLN A 17 5.45 8.34 5.17
CA GLN A 17 6.83 8.48 4.69
C GLN A 17 7.03 7.79 3.33
N CYS A 18 6.46 6.60 3.13
CA CYS A 18 6.52 5.89 1.85
C CYS A 18 5.93 6.72 0.71
N ALA A 19 4.82 7.42 0.98
CA ALA A 19 4.21 8.33 0.03
C ALA A 19 5.12 9.51 -0.30
N LEU A 20 5.59 10.23 0.73
CA LEU A 20 6.34 11.48 0.57
C LEU A 20 7.73 11.27 -0.02
N SER A 21 8.39 10.17 0.32
CA SER A 21 9.73 9.83 -0.19
C SER A 21 9.70 8.91 -1.40
N ARG A 22 8.50 8.47 -1.85
CA ARG A 22 8.31 7.55 -2.97
C ARG A 22 9.15 6.27 -2.85
N ILE A 23 9.08 5.64 -1.67
CA ILE A 23 9.78 4.39 -1.34
C ILE A 23 8.79 3.26 -1.09
N CYS A 24 9.26 2.03 -1.30
CA CYS A 24 8.50 0.81 -1.03
C CYS A 24 8.27 0.63 0.47
N GLY A 25 7.01 0.44 0.88
CA GLY A 25 6.65 0.21 2.28
C GLY A 25 7.11 -1.13 2.84
N GLY A 26 7.44 -2.08 1.97
CA GLY A 26 8.16 -3.30 2.31
C GLY A 26 9.64 -2.96 2.53
N CYS A 27 10.44 -2.96 1.47
CA CYS A 27 11.90 -2.91 1.57
C CYS A 27 12.54 -1.55 1.90
N GLY A 28 11.79 -0.43 1.84
CA GLY A 28 12.30 0.93 2.07
C GLY A 28 13.12 1.52 0.92
N GLN A 29 13.31 0.79 -0.18
CA GLN A 29 14.02 1.27 -1.37
C GLN A 29 13.11 2.11 -2.27
N SER A 30 13.71 2.97 -3.11
CA SER A 30 12.98 3.78 -4.09
C SER A 30 12.09 2.94 -5.00
N LEU A 31 10.89 3.46 -5.29
CA LEU A 31 9.94 2.79 -6.17
C LEU A 31 10.32 2.95 -7.65
N GLY A 32 10.33 1.81 -8.35
CA GLY A 32 10.33 1.75 -9.80
C GLY A 32 8.91 1.70 -10.36
N ARG A 33 8.77 1.13 -11.56
CA ARG A 33 7.49 0.78 -12.18
C ARG A 33 7.51 -0.70 -12.61
N PRO A 34 6.40 -1.43 -12.51
CA PRO A 34 5.13 -1.00 -11.92
C PRO A 34 5.18 -0.91 -10.38
N ILE A 35 4.24 -0.16 -9.81
CA ILE A 35 4.01 -0.03 -8.36
C ILE A 35 2.84 -0.94 -8.02
N ALA A 36 2.98 -1.71 -6.94
CA ALA A 36 1.94 -2.60 -6.44
C ALA A 36 1.24 -2.02 -5.22
N PHE A 37 -0.07 -2.23 -5.14
CA PHE A 37 -0.86 -2.04 -3.93
C PHE A 37 -1.53 -3.35 -3.54
N VAL A 38 -1.63 -3.57 -2.25
CA VAL A 38 -2.34 -4.69 -1.63
C VAL A 38 -3.55 -4.14 -0.91
N GLY A 39 -4.69 -4.81 -1.04
CA GLY A 39 -5.91 -4.39 -0.36
C GLY A 39 -6.98 -5.46 -0.42
N THR A 40 -7.98 -5.27 0.44
CA THR A 40 -9.22 -6.06 0.46
C THR A 40 -10.06 -5.80 -0.81
N PRO A 41 -11.07 -6.65 -1.10
CA PRO A 41 -11.98 -6.42 -2.23
C PRO A 41 -12.68 -5.06 -2.19
N ASP A 42 -13.02 -4.54 -1.01
CA ASP A 42 -13.63 -3.21 -0.86
C ASP A 42 -12.65 -2.08 -1.19
N GLU A 43 -11.40 -2.16 -0.70
CA GLU A 43 -10.35 -1.18 -1.03
C GLU A 43 -10.07 -1.13 -2.54
N ILE A 44 -10.04 -2.30 -3.20
CA ILE A 44 -9.88 -2.40 -4.65
C ILE A 44 -11.08 -1.82 -5.38
N GLY A 45 -12.30 -2.17 -4.96
CA GLY A 45 -13.53 -1.65 -5.55
C GLY A 45 -13.64 -0.13 -5.45
N ARG A 46 -13.11 0.47 -4.38
CA ARG A 46 -13.05 1.93 -4.18
C ARG A 46 -11.82 2.59 -4.80
N ASN A 47 -10.88 1.80 -5.33
CA ASN A 47 -9.57 2.24 -5.79
C ASN A 47 -8.85 3.12 -4.73
N ALA A 48 -8.92 2.72 -3.46
CA ALA A 48 -8.40 3.47 -2.32
C ALA A 48 -7.80 2.49 -1.30
N PHE A 49 -6.46 2.53 -1.17
CA PHE A 49 -5.70 1.56 -0.40
C PHE A 49 -5.09 2.20 0.84
N HIS A 50 -5.12 1.51 1.98
CA HIS A 50 -4.44 1.99 3.18
C HIS A 50 -3.00 1.50 3.30
N ALA A 51 -2.69 0.35 2.68
CA ALA A 51 -1.34 -0.17 2.62
C ALA A 51 -0.44 0.75 1.75
N PRO A 52 0.86 0.87 2.10
CA PRO A 52 1.79 1.70 1.35
C PRO A 52 2.06 1.10 -0.03
N PRO A 53 2.59 1.91 -0.98
CA PRO A 53 3.05 1.40 -2.27
C PRO A 53 4.19 0.39 -2.07
N LEU A 54 4.17 -0.68 -2.84
CA LEU A 54 5.15 -1.76 -2.81
C LEU A 54 5.78 -1.97 -4.18
N HIS A 55 6.94 -2.62 -4.21
CA HIS A 55 7.35 -3.37 -5.40
C HIS A 55 6.47 -4.61 -5.52
N VAL A 56 6.26 -5.11 -6.73
CA VAL A 56 5.49 -6.34 -6.99
C VAL A 56 6.01 -7.51 -6.15
N ALA A 57 7.32 -7.76 -6.18
CA ALA A 57 7.96 -8.81 -5.38
C ALA A 57 7.77 -8.64 -3.85
N CYS A 58 7.68 -7.39 -3.37
CA CYS A 58 7.41 -7.13 -1.95
C CYS A 58 5.95 -7.39 -1.60
N ALA A 59 5.01 -7.08 -2.51
CA ALA A 59 3.60 -7.41 -2.35
C ALA A 59 3.38 -8.93 -2.34
N GLU A 60 3.97 -9.65 -3.29
CA GLU A 60 3.91 -11.13 -3.32
C GLU A 60 4.51 -11.75 -2.06
N SER A 61 5.66 -11.24 -1.61
CA SER A 61 6.28 -11.66 -0.35
C SER A 61 5.39 -11.39 0.87
N LEU A 62 4.58 -10.32 0.86
CA LEU A 62 3.65 -9.99 1.92
C LEU A 62 2.48 -10.97 1.96
N LEU A 63 1.88 -11.27 0.81
CA LEU A 63 0.77 -12.23 0.71
C LEU A 63 1.20 -13.64 1.10
N ALA A 64 2.48 -13.98 0.92
CA ALA A 64 3.03 -15.28 1.33
C ALA A 64 3.33 -15.39 2.84
N LEU A 65 3.19 -14.32 3.63
CA LEU A 65 3.47 -14.40 5.06
C LEU A 65 2.35 -15.12 5.84
N PRO A 66 2.71 -15.91 6.86
CA PRO A 66 1.73 -16.45 7.80
C PRO A 66 0.95 -15.31 8.48
N GLY A 67 -0.37 -15.36 8.40
CA GLY A 67 -1.26 -14.33 8.97
C GLY A 67 -1.50 -13.12 8.06
N ALA A 68 -1.06 -13.17 6.80
CA ALA A 68 -1.58 -12.26 5.78
C ALA A 68 -3.09 -12.46 5.62
N ASP A 69 -3.80 -11.38 5.34
CA ASP A 69 -5.24 -11.44 5.08
C ASP A 69 -5.48 -12.26 3.80
N PRO A 70 -6.26 -13.35 3.85
CA PRO A 70 -6.46 -14.22 2.70
C PRO A 70 -7.24 -13.55 1.56
N ASP A 71 -7.98 -12.48 1.86
CA ASP A 71 -8.76 -11.73 0.86
C ASP A 71 -7.95 -10.60 0.22
N TRP A 72 -6.70 -10.38 0.65
CA TRP A 72 -5.83 -9.41 -0.01
C TRP A 72 -5.49 -9.82 -1.43
N GLN A 73 -5.68 -8.87 -2.33
CA GLN A 73 -5.28 -8.99 -3.72
C GLN A 73 -4.29 -7.88 -4.07
N VAL A 74 -3.51 -8.13 -5.12
CA VAL A 74 -2.52 -7.18 -5.64
C VAL A 74 -3.07 -6.50 -6.88
N VAL A 75 -2.99 -5.18 -6.93
CA VAL A 75 -3.16 -4.41 -8.16
C VAL A 75 -1.87 -3.69 -8.52
N THR A 76 -1.66 -3.43 -9.81
CA THR A 76 -0.48 -2.71 -10.27
C THR A 76 -0.83 -1.43 -11.01
N THR A 77 0.06 -0.44 -10.93
CA THR A 77 -0.12 0.88 -11.55
C THR A 77 1.22 1.51 -11.92
N ALA A 78 1.20 2.47 -12.86
CA ALA A 78 2.35 3.30 -13.19
C ALA A 78 2.56 4.49 -12.21
N GLY A 79 1.54 4.84 -11.43
CA GLY A 79 1.54 5.98 -10.52
C GLY A 79 0.34 6.00 -9.57
N PHE A 80 0.41 6.84 -8.56
CA PHE A 80 -0.64 6.97 -7.55
C PHE A 80 -0.70 8.39 -7.01
N GLU A 81 -1.85 8.74 -6.44
CA GLU A 81 -2.05 9.90 -5.59
C GLU A 81 -2.06 9.49 -4.12
N PHE A 82 -1.51 10.35 -3.26
CA PHE A 82 -1.60 10.19 -1.81
C PHE A 82 -2.63 11.15 -1.24
N VAL A 83 -3.71 10.61 -0.69
CA VAL A 83 -4.86 11.38 -0.20
C VAL A 83 -4.85 11.39 1.33
N ARG A 84 -4.84 12.60 1.89
CA ARG A 84 -5.00 12.79 3.34
C ARG A 84 -6.51 12.88 3.66
N PRO A 85 -6.96 12.31 4.78
CA PRO A 85 -8.35 12.43 5.19
C PRO A 85 -8.67 13.87 5.58
N ALA A 86 -9.85 14.36 5.18
CA ALA A 86 -10.43 15.61 5.64
C ALA A 86 -10.84 15.50 7.11
N LYS A 87 -11.18 16.62 7.76
CA LYS A 87 -11.55 16.66 9.19
C LYS A 87 -12.82 15.84 9.50
N GLU A 88 -13.72 15.77 8.53
CA GLU A 88 -15.06 15.18 8.68
C GLU A 88 -15.10 13.68 8.34
N ASP A 89 -14.04 13.13 7.73
CA ASP A 89 -13.96 11.71 7.42
C ASP A 89 -13.96 10.87 8.70
N GLU A 90 -14.82 9.85 8.72
CA GLU A 90 -14.88 8.83 9.77
C GLU A 90 -13.57 8.01 9.80
N ASP A 91 -13.06 7.63 8.64
CA ASP A 91 -11.74 7.01 8.53
C ASP A 91 -10.63 8.08 8.48
N ARG A 92 -9.84 8.11 9.54
CA ARG A 92 -8.73 9.07 9.73
C ARG A 92 -7.39 8.57 9.17
N ARG A 93 -7.38 7.47 8.41
CA ARG A 93 -6.19 6.93 7.76
C ARG A 93 -6.03 7.56 6.37
N PRO A 94 -4.79 7.85 5.92
CA PRO A 94 -4.57 8.24 4.54
C PRO A 94 -4.85 7.06 3.60
N THR A 95 -5.09 7.39 2.33
CA THR A 95 -5.26 6.41 1.26
C THR A 95 -4.34 6.71 0.08
N PHE A 96 -4.01 5.66 -0.66
CA PHE A 96 -3.38 5.75 -1.96
C PHE A 96 -4.40 5.45 -3.04
N ARG A 97 -4.41 6.25 -4.10
CA ARG A 97 -5.29 6.06 -5.26
C ARG A 97 -4.44 5.81 -6.49
N PRO A 98 -4.39 4.57 -7.01
CA PRO A 98 -3.79 4.28 -8.30
C PRO A 98 -4.40 5.13 -9.42
N ASN A 99 -3.56 5.73 -10.26
CA ASN A 99 -4.02 6.60 -11.36
C ASN A 99 -4.58 5.81 -12.54
N SER A 100 -4.03 4.62 -12.80
CA SER A 100 -4.50 3.70 -13.85
C SER A 100 -4.03 2.29 -13.50
N LEU A 101 -4.98 1.36 -13.34
CA LEU A 101 -4.64 -0.05 -13.13
C LEU A 101 -4.09 -0.65 -14.42
N LEU A 102 -3.08 -1.50 -14.29
CA LEU A 102 -2.39 -2.21 -15.37
C LEU A 102 -2.73 -3.70 -15.35
#